data_AF-A0A382LFA7-F1
#
_entry.id   AF-A0A382LFA7-F1
#
_cell.length_a   1.000
_cell.length_b   1.000
_cell.length_c   1.000
_cell.angle_alpha   90.00
_cell.angle_beta   90.00
_cell.angle_gamma   90.00
#
_symmetry.space_group_name_H-M   'P 1'
#
loop_
_entity.id
_entity.type
_entity.pdbx_description
1 polymer ?
#
loop_
_entity_poly.entity_id
_entity_poly.type
_entity_poly.pdbx_seq_one_letter_code
_entity_poly.pdbx_strand_id
1 'polypeptide(L)'
;GPGDEMVYMVPNYLQIYGFARGLGVEVKTFSLHESLKWQPDLDELEKLVSEKTKMICICNPNNPTGSVMPKETVYAIGEIANNVNAWILCDEVYRGAELSRKECTSFWDIDYDKTIVNCGLSKAYGLPGLRLGWSVSNKQYIQDCWATHDYTTIAIGRLSDMIGAYVLNADNRMKTLNRTRDALSNNLTLFQNWVNTFDGKFKFIPPDAGAMAFAKYDWNINSSELVEKIRDEASVMLVAGDWYGMDHYLRFGYGATASVLEAALDRITPIFKSL
;
A
#
# COMPACT_ATOMS: atom_id res chain seq x y z
N GLY A 1 11.81 -11.80 17.13
CA GLY A 1 11.38 -11.77 18.55
C GLY A 1 12.21 -10.76 19.32
N PRO A 2 12.24 -10.83 20.65
CA PRO A 2 13.07 -9.94 21.47
C PRO A 2 14.54 -9.98 21.04
N GLY A 3 15.12 -8.80 20.79
CA GLY A 3 16.51 -8.65 20.31
C GLY A 3 16.68 -8.67 18.79
N ASP A 4 15.63 -8.97 18.01
CA ASP A 4 15.65 -8.78 16.56
C ASP A 4 15.28 -7.34 16.20
N GLU A 5 15.89 -6.85 15.12
CA GLU A 5 15.64 -5.53 14.55
C GLU A 5 14.96 -5.64 13.18
N MET A 6 13.95 -4.81 12.94
CA MET A 6 13.27 -4.65 11.66
C MET A 6 13.31 -3.20 11.22
N VAL A 7 13.51 -2.98 9.93
CA VAL A 7 13.40 -1.67 9.28
C VAL A 7 12.10 -1.63 8.49
N TYR A 8 11.28 -0.60 8.71
CA TYR A 8 9.91 -0.53 8.18
C TYR A 8 9.66 0.77 7.43
N MET A 9 9.17 0.67 6.19
CA MET A 9 8.85 1.83 5.35
C MET A 9 7.62 2.57 5.88
N VAL A 10 7.67 3.91 5.96
CA VAL A 10 6.53 4.76 6.34
C VAL A 10 6.37 5.96 5.39
N PRO A 11 5.14 6.50 5.19
CA PRO A 11 3.86 6.01 5.65
C PRO A 11 3.46 4.71 4.93
N ASN A 12 2.94 3.75 5.70
CA ASN A 12 2.54 2.44 5.19
C ASN A 12 1.40 1.85 6.04
N TYR A 13 0.78 0.76 5.60
CA TYR A 13 -0.22 0.03 6.37
C TYR A 13 0.40 -0.66 7.60
N LEU A 14 0.21 -0.07 8.78
CA LEU A 14 0.95 -0.37 10.02
C LEU A 14 0.66 -1.74 10.68
N GLN A 15 -0.01 -2.68 10.01
CA GLN A 15 -0.30 -3.99 10.61
C GLN A 15 0.97 -4.79 10.92
N ILE A 16 1.93 -4.84 9.99
CA ILE A 16 3.22 -5.52 10.20
C ILE A 16 4.02 -4.79 11.29
N TYR A 17 4.04 -3.45 11.25
CA TYR A 17 4.70 -2.62 12.27
C TYR A 17 4.18 -2.93 13.69
N GLY A 18 2.85 -2.93 13.88
CA GLY A 18 2.23 -3.20 15.17
C GLY A 18 2.44 -4.65 15.63
N PHE A 19 2.32 -5.61 14.72
CA PHE A 19 2.53 -7.03 15.01
C PHE A 19 3.97 -7.32 15.44
N ALA A 20 4.96 -6.79 14.72
CA ALA A 20 6.37 -6.97 15.05
C ALA A 20 6.71 -6.41 16.45
N ARG A 21 6.23 -5.21 16.77
CA ARG A 21 6.40 -4.63 18.12
C ARG A 21 5.72 -5.46 19.22
N GLY A 22 4.55 -6.01 18.94
CA GLY A 22 3.86 -6.94 19.86
C GLY A 22 4.67 -8.20 20.17
N LEU A 23 5.56 -8.62 19.27
CA LEU A 23 6.50 -9.73 19.46
C LEU A 23 7.84 -9.31 20.09
N GLY A 24 7.97 -8.05 20.52
CA GLY A 24 9.20 -7.51 21.11
C GLY A 24 10.32 -7.19 20.11
N VAL A 25 10.01 -7.12 18.81
CA VAL A 25 10.98 -6.70 17.78
C VAL A 25 11.21 -5.20 17.89
N GLU A 26 12.47 -4.77 17.81
CA GLU A 26 12.82 -3.36 17.66
C GLU A 26 12.50 -2.93 16.21
N VAL A 27 11.57 -2.00 16.04
CA VAL A 27 11.18 -1.52 14.71
C VAL A 27 11.68 -0.10 14.49
N LYS A 28 12.66 0.02 13.60
CA LYS A 28 13.13 1.29 13.05
C LYS A 28 12.35 1.63 11.79
N THR A 29 12.22 2.91 11.46
CA THR A 29 11.45 3.36 10.29
C THR A 29 12.30 4.19 9.35
N PHE A 30 12.08 4.04 8.04
CA PHE A 30 12.59 4.95 7.02
C PHE A 30 11.44 5.53 6.20
N SER A 31 11.59 6.78 5.75
CA SER A 31 10.46 7.54 5.21
C SER A 31 10.40 7.57 3.69
N LEU A 32 9.19 7.54 3.14
CA LEU A 32 8.89 8.05 1.81
C LEU A 32 8.67 9.56 1.93
N HIS A 33 9.37 10.32 1.10
CA HIS A 33 9.37 11.78 1.20
C HIS A 33 8.46 12.40 0.14
N GLU A 34 7.51 13.27 0.53
CA GLU A 34 6.65 14.00 -0.41
C GLU A 34 7.49 14.82 -1.42
N SER A 35 8.59 15.44 -0.96
CA SER A 35 9.53 16.20 -1.78
C SER A 35 10.23 15.35 -2.85
N LEU A 36 10.35 14.03 -2.62
CA LEU A 36 10.89 13.05 -3.56
C LEU A 36 9.77 12.31 -4.31
N LYS A 37 8.55 12.87 -4.38
CA LYS A 37 7.37 12.22 -4.96
C LYS A 37 7.05 10.86 -4.33
N TRP A 38 7.13 10.79 -3.00
CA TRP A 38 6.90 9.58 -2.21
C TRP A 38 7.84 8.43 -2.57
N GLN A 39 9.08 8.76 -2.93
CA GLN A 39 10.18 7.81 -3.04
C GLN A 39 10.99 7.79 -1.72
N PRO A 40 11.64 6.65 -1.40
CA PRO A 40 12.51 6.57 -0.24
C PRO A 40 13.83 7.31 -0.49
N ASP A 41 14.44 7.79 0.59
CA ASP A 41 15.85 8.16 0.59
C ASP A 41 16.69 6.90 0.86
N LEU A 42 17.51 6.49 -0.11
CA LEU A 42 18.33 5.29 0.00
C LEU A 42 19.50 5.46 0.97
N ASP A 43 20.01 6.68 1.14
CA ASP A 43 21.06 6.98 2.11
C ASP A 43 20.52 6.89 3.54
N GLU A 44 19.25 7.28 3.75
CA GLU A 44 18.55 7.09 5.03
C GLU A 44 18.45 5.60 5.36
N LEU A 45 18.02 4.78 4.39
CA LEU A 45 17.90 3.34 4.56
C LEU A 45 19.26 2.67 4.82
N GLU A 46 20.30 3.00 4.04
CA GLU A 46 21.64 2.41 4.18
C GLU A 46 22.25 2.69 5.56
N LYS A 47 22.06 3.90 6.11
CA LYS A 47 22.54 4.25 7.46
C LYS A 47 21.74 3.60 8.58
N LEU A 48 20.49 3.22 8.30
CA LEU A 48 19.58 2.67 9.30
C LEU A 48 19.79 1.17 9.52
N VAL A 49 20.14 0.45 8.45
CA VAL A 49 20.39 -0.99 8.49
C VAL A 49 21.73 -1.31 9.13
N SER A 50 21.82 -2.49 9.74
CA SER A 50 23.04 -3.01 10.36
C SER A 50 23.03 -4.54 10.36
N GLU A 51 24.10 -5.19 10.81
CA GLU A 51 24.15 -6.65 10.99
C GLU A 51 23.05 -7.20 11.93
N LYS A 52 22.43 -6.33 12.75
CA LYS A 52 21.29 -6.69 13.61
C LYS A 52 19.97 -6.73 12.84
N THR A 53 19.87 -6.01 11.73
CA THR A 53 18.65 -5.91 10.93
C THR A 53 18.32 -7.28 10.33
N LYS A 54 17.19 -7.84 10.74
CA LYS A 54 16.70 -9.13 10.24
C LYS A 54 15.80 -8.99 9.02
N MET A 55 15.08 -7.89 8.91
CA MET A 55 14.09 -7.69 7.85
C MET A 55 13.90 -6.22 7.52
N ILE A 56 13.75 -5.94 6.22
CA ILE A 56 13.30 -4.67 5.66
C ILE A 56 11.90 -4.89 5.09
N CYS A 57 10.90 -4.13 5.55
CA CYS A 57 9.50 -4.27 5.16
C CYS A 57 9.04 -3.10 4.29
N ILE A 58 8.50 -3.42 3.11
CA ILE A 58 8.16 -2.49 2.03
C ILE A 58 6.76 -2.80 1.51
N CYS A 59 6.09 -1.80 0.94
CA CYS A 59 4.87 -1.98 0.15
C CYS A 59 5.06 -1.27 -1.19
N ASN A 60 5.02 -2.01 -2.29
CA ASN A 60 5.22 -1.44 -3.63
C ASN A 60 4.28 -2.13 -4.64
N PRO A 61 3.31 -1.42 -5.23
CA PRO A 61 2.96 -0.02 -5.00
C PRO A 61 2.48 0.30 -3.58
N ASN A 62 2.76 1.50 -3.08
CA ASN A 62 2.56 1.84 -1.66
C ASN A 62 1.10 2.18 -1.28
N ASN A 63 0.73 1.88 -0.04
CA ASN A 63 -0.46 2.39 0.65
C ASN A 63 -0.03 3.19 1.89
N PRO A 64 -0.23 4.52 1.94
CA PRO A 64 -1.36 5.22 1.32
C PRO A 64 -1.06 6.02 0.05
N THR A 65 0.22 6.22 -0.28
CA THR A 65 0.63 7.22 -1.29
C THR A 65 0.29 6.83 -2.72
N GLY A 66 0.15 5.53 -3.00
CA GLY A 66 -0.02 5.00 -4.35
C GLY A 66 1.23 5.15 -5.23
N SER A 67 2.37 5.54 -4.66
CA SER A 67 3.63 5.65 -5.41
C SER A 67 4.17 4.27 -5.79
N VAL A 68 4.84 4.24 -6.94
CA VAL A 68 5.57 3.06 -7.43
C VAL A 68 7.06 3.35 -7.39
N MET A 69 7.85 2.44 -6.82
CA MET A 69 9.30 2.53 -6.85
C MET A 69 9.82 2.27 -8.27
N PRO A 70 10.73 3.13 -8.79
CA PRO A 70 11.50 2.82 -9.99
C PRO A 70 12.27 1.51 -9.85
N LYS A 71 12.57 0.90 -11.00
CA LYS A 71 13.34 -0.36 -11.04
C LYS A 71 14.66 -0.20 -10.28
N GLU A 72 15.37 0.89 -10.53
CA GLU A 72 16.69 1.17 -9.95
C GLU A 72 16.62 1.22 -8.41
N THR A 73 15.56 1.81 -7.86
CA THR A 73 15.30 1.85 -6.41
C THR A 73 15.04 0.44 -5.85
N VAL A 74 14.26 -0.40 -6.55
CA VAL A 74 13.99 -1.79 -6.12
C VAL A 74 15.29 -2.60 -6.03
N TYR A 75 16.16 -2.51 -7.04
CA TYR A 75 17.46 -3.20 -7.04
C TYR A 75 18.41 -2.65 -5.96
N ALA A 76 18.48 -1.33 -5.78
CA ALA A 76 19.33 -0.72 -4.75
C ALA A 76 18.93 -1.15 -3.33
N ILE A 77 17.63 -1.25 -3.04
CA ILE A 77 17.17 -1.79 -1.76
C ILE A 77 17.56 -3.28 -1.61
N GLY A 78 17.51 -4.05 -2.70
CA GLY A 78 18.05 -5.41 -2.75
C GLY A 78 19.51 -5.49 -2.33
N GLU A 79 20.35 -4.61 -2.88
CA GLU A 79 21.77 -4.53 -2.53
C GLU A 79 22.00 -4.14 -1.07
N ILE A 80 21.26 -3.14 -0.56
CA ILE A 80 21.33 -2.73 0.85
C ILE A 80 20.96 -3.90 1.77
N ALA A 81 19.89 -4.64 1.46
CA ALA A 81 19.48 -5.80 2.26
C ALA A 81 20.53 -6.91 2.24
N ASN A 82 21.11 -7.18 1.07
CA ASN A 82 22.15 -8.18 0.89
C ASN A 82 23.42 -7.85 1.68
N ASN A 83 23.84 -6.58 1.72
CA ASN A 83 25.03 -6.13 2.44
C ASN A 83 24.99 -6.42 3.95
N VAL A 84 23.79 -6.44 4.53
CA VAL A 84 23.58 -6.78 5.95
C VAL A 84 22.92 -8.16 6.15
N ASN A 85 22.75 -8.92 5.07
CA ASN A 85 22.15 -10.25 5.08
C ASN A 85 20.72 -10.28 5.67
N ALA A 86 19.96 -9.19 5.49
CA ALA A 86 18.60 -9.02 5.95
C ALA A 86 17.59 -9.61 4.96
N TRP A 87 16.42 -10.02 5.45
CA TRP A 87 15.28 -10.37 4.60
C TRP A 87 14.62 -9.12 4.03
N ILE A 88 14.01 -9.24 2.86
CA ILE A 88 13.05 -8.28 2.34
C ILE A 88 11.67 -8.90 2.41
N LEU A 89 10.72 -8.19 3.01
CA LEU A 89 9.30 -8.47 2.91
C LEU A 89 8.63 -7.34 2.12
N CYS A 90 8.18 -7.64 0.89
CA CYS A 90 7.46 -6.69 0.07
C CYS A 90 5.98 -7.09 -0.07
N ASP A 91 5.08 -6.19 0.34
CA ASP A 91 3.65 -6.28 0.01
C ASP A 91 3.40 -5.67 -1.37
N GLU A 92 3.12 -6.53 -2.34
CA GLU A 92 2.80 -6.19 -3.73
C GLU A 92 1.32 -6.37 -4.05
N VAL A 93 0.41 -6.29 -3.06
CA VAL A 93 -1.04 -6.48 -3.27
C VAL A 93 -1.65 -5.50 -4.28
N TYR A 94 -1.01 -4.35 -4.50
CA TYR A 94 -1.44 -3.35 -5.50
C TYR A 94 -0.81 -3.55 -6.89
N ARG A 95 0.14 -4.47 -7.06
CA ARG A 95 0.75 -4.76 -8.36
C ARG A 95 -0.32 -5.27 -9.34
N GLY A 96 -0.40 -4.64 -10.50
CA GLY A 96 -1.52 -4.80 -11.44
C GLY A 96 -2.52 -3.64 -11.44
N ALA A 97 -2.49 -2.73 -10.45
CA ALA A 97 -3.34 -1.55 -10.38
C ALA A 97 -2.67 -0.27 -10.92
N GLU A 98 -1.55 -0.38 -11.64
CA GLU A 98 -0.80 0.75 -12.19
C GLU A 98 -1.59 1.44 -13.30
N LEU A 99 -1.71 2.77 -13.20
CA LEU A 99 -2.49 3.58 -14.14
C LEU A 99 -1.81 3.68 -15.51
N SER A 100 -0.49 3.51 -15.55
CA SER A 100 0.30 3.38 -16.78
C SER A 100 0.03 2.09 -17.56
N ARG A 101 -0.71 1.14 -16.95
CA ARG A 101 -0.94 -0.24 -17.42
C ARG A 101 0.30 -1.13 -17.50
N LYS A 102 1.47 -0.61 -17.15
CA LYS A 102 2.71 -1.38 -17.03
C LYS A 102 2.88 -1.80 -15.57
N GLU A 103 2.94 -3.11 -15.34
CA GLU A 103 3.21 -3.63 -13.99
C GLU A 103 4.59 -3.20 -13.51
N CYS A 104 4.69 -2.83 -12.24
CA CYS A 104 5.97 -2.44 -11.65
C CYS A 104 6.92 -3.64 -11.51
N THR A 105 8.21 -3.35 -11.37
CA THR A 105 9.23 -4.33 -11.02
C THR A 105 8.86 -4.99 -9.69
N SER A 106 8.83 -6.32 -9.68
CA SER A 106 8.63 -7.07 -8.45
C SER A 106 9.95 -7.14 -7.70
N PHE A 107 9.92 -7.14 -6.37
CA PHE A 107 11.10 -7.47 -5.58
C PHE A 107 11.57 -8.90 -5.83
N TRP A 108 10.71 -9.80 -6.32
CA TRP A 108 11.15 -11.12 -6.78
C TRP A 108 12.13 -11.06 -7.97
N ASP A 109 12.05 -10.01 -8.79
CA ASP A 109 12.90 -9.85 -9.99
C ASP A 109 14.37 -9.51 -9.65
N ILE A 110 14.69 -9.21 -8.38
CA ILE A 110 16.06 -8.91 -7.94
C ILE A 110 16.91 -10.17 -7.73
N ASP A 111 16.30 -11.36 -7.75
CA ASP A 111 16.98 -12.65 -7.58
C ASP A 111 17.80 -12.77 -6.28
N TYR A 112 17.28 -12.20 -5.18
CA TYR A 112 17.88 -12.30 -3.85
C TYR A 112 17.14 -13.35 -3.00
N ASP A 113 17.88 -14.36 -2.52
CA ASP A 113 17.31 -15.54 -1.85
C ASP A 113 16.46 -15.21 -0.61
N LYS A 114 16.77 -14.12 0.11
CA LYS A 114 16.01 -13.67 1.28
C LYS A 114 14.92 -12.66 0.93
N THR A 115 14.21 -12.91 -0.16
CA THR A 115 13.07 -12.08 -0.58
C THR A 115 11.76 -12.81 -0.36
N ILE A 116 10.79 -12.12 0.25
CA ILE A 116 9.41 -12.56 0.44
C ILE A 116 8.51 -11.52 -0.24
N VAL A 117 7.76 -11.95 -1.26
CA VAL A 117 6.74 -11.12 -1.91
C VAL A 117 5.37 -11.64 -1.54
N ASN A 118 4.53 -10.76 -0.99
CA ASN A 118 3.11 -11.05 -0.73
C ASN A 118 2.23 -10.38 -1.77
N CYS A 119 1.22 -11.08 -2.26
CA CYS A 119 0.21 -10.49 -3.14
C CYS A 119 -1.15 -11.16 -2.92
N GLY A 120 -2.19 -10.68 -3.59
CA GLY A 120 -3.51 -11.28 -3.48
C GLY A 120 -4.56 -10.63 -4.36
N LEU A 121 -5.76 -11.20 -4.32
CA LEU A 121 -6.86 -10.78 -5.20
C LEU A 121 -7.65 -9.58 -4.68
N SER A 122 -7.29 -9.05 -3.51
CA SER A 122 -8.12 -8.08 -2.80
C SER A 122 -8.12 -6.68 -3.42
N LYS A 123 -7.01 -6.26 -4.02
CA LYS A 123 -6.81 -4.87 -4.47
C LYS A 123 -6.80 -4.78 -5.99
N ALA A 124 -5.70 -5.10 -6.66
CA ALA A 124 -5.57 -4.98 -8.11
C ALA A 124 -6.67 -5.73 -8.89
N TYR A 125 -7.11 -6.88 -8.37
CA TYR A 125 -8.16 -7.71 -8.99
C TYR A 125 -9.58 -7.35 -8.55
N GLY A 126 -9.75 -6.54 -7.49
CA GLY A 126 -11.06 -6.11 -7.00
C GLY A 126 -11.92 -7.23 -6.39
N LEU A 127 -11.29 -8.27 -5.82
CA LEU A 127 -11.96 -9.45 -5.27
C LEU A 127 -11.64 -9.66 -3.77
N PRO A 128 -11.81 -8.64 -2.90
CA PRO A 128 -11.47 -8.76 -1.49
C PRO A 128 -12.30 -9.84 -0.77
N GLY A 129 -13.53 -10.12 -1.21
CA GLY A 129 -14.39 -11.14 -0.61
C GLY A 129 -13.89 -12.58 -0.74
N LEU A 130 -12.97 -12.87 -1.68
CA LEU A 130 -12.44 -14.23 -1.87
C LEU A 130 -11.45 -14.64 -0.78
N ARG A 131 -10.90 -13.68 -0.03
CA ARG A 131 -9.91 -13.94 1.03
C ARG A 131 -8.73 -14.81 0.53
N LEU A 132 -8.23 -14.50 -0.67
CA LEU A 132 -7.15 -15.24 -1.32
C LEU A 132 -5.94 -14.33 -1.55
N GLY A 133 -4.80 -14.75 -1.00
CA GLY A 133 -3.48 -14.19 -1.23
C GLY A 133 -2.42 -15.29 -1.29
N TRP A 134 -1.19 -14.93 -1.60
CA TRP A 134 -0.07 -15.86 -1.71
C TRP A 134 1.24 -15.17 -1.36
N SER A 135 2.25 -15.99 -1.04
CA SER A 135 3.63 -15.58 -0.83
C SER A 135 4.53 -16.26 -1.85
N VAL A 136 5.51 -15.52 -2.37
CA VAL A 136 6.59 -16.02 -3.21
C VAL A 136 7.90 -15.80 -2.46
N SER A 137 8.69 -16.86 -2.28
CA SER A 137 9.99 -16.82 -1.62
C SER A 137 10.78 -18.09 -1.92
N ASN A 138 11.95 -18.27 -1.30
CA ASN A 138 12.72 -19.49 -1.42
C ASN A 138 11.98 -20.71 -0.83
N LYS A 139 12.38 -21.90 -1.27
CA LYS A 139 11.70 -23.15 -0.95
C LYS A 139 11.64 -23.42 0.56
N GLN A 140 12.71 -23.14 1.29
CA GLN A 140 12.78 -23.39 2.72
C GLN A 140 11.75 -22.54 3.47
N TYR A 141 11.69 -21.24 3.17
CA TYR A 141 10.69 -20.34 3.75
C TYR A 141 9.25 -20.83 3.49
N ILE A 142 8.95 -21.21 2.24
CA ILE A 142 7.61 -21.71 1.89
C ILE A 142 7.26 -23.00 2.65
N GLN A 143 8.23 -23.88 2.86
CA GLN A 143 8.03 -25.10 3.67
C GLN A 143 7.79 -24.76 5.15
N ASP A 144 8.51 -23.79 5.72
CA ASP A 144 8.32 -23.34 7.10
C ASP A 144 6.95 -22.67 7.30
N CYS A 145 6.51 -21.87 6.33
CA CYS A 145 5.16 -21.30 6.30
C CYS A 145 4.09 -22.38 6.23
N TRP A 146 4.28 -23.40 5.38
CA TRP A 146 3.34 -24.52 5.30
C TRP A 146 3.23 -25.24 6.64
N ALA A 147 4.36 -25.55 7.29
CA ALA A 147 4.39 -26.23 8.58
C ALA A 147 3.65 -25.48 9.70
N THR A 148 3.48 -24.16 9.56
CA THR A 148 2.78 -23.32 10.54
C THR A 148 1.36 -22.90 10.12
N HIS A 149 0.96 -23.16 8.88
CA HIS A 149 -0.33 -22.74 8.31
C HIS A 149 -1.56 -23.39 8.99
N ASP A 150 -1.40 -24.58 9.56
CA ASP A 150 -2.46 -25.28 10.30
C ASP A 150 -2.85 -24.55 11.60
N TYR A 151 -1.94 -23.76 12.17
CA TYR A 151 -2.22 -22.96 13.37
C TYR A 151 -2.99 -21.67 13.07
N THR A 152 -3.15 -21.30 11.80
CA THR A 152 -3.83 -20.07 11.39
C THR A 152 -5.12 -20.38 10.64
N THR A 153 -5.06 -21.15 9.55
CA THR A 153 -6.21 -21.33 8.64
C THR A 153 -6.34 -22.71 8.00
N ILE A 154 -5.33 -23.59 8.06
CA ILE A 154 -5.28 -24.92 7.43
C ILE A 154 -5.26 -24.87 5.89
N ALA A 155 -6.29 -24.28 5.26
CA ALA A 155 -6.43 -24.21 3.80
C ALA A 155 -7.25 -22.99 3.36
N ILE A 156 -7.11 -22.62 2.10
CA ILE A 156 -8.00 -21.64 1.46
C ILE A 156 -9.37 -22.26 1.14
N GLY A 157 -10.41 -21.42 1.06
CA GLY A 157 -11.74 -21.87 0.66
C GLY A 157 -11.76 -22.37 -0.78
N ARG A 158 -12.35 -23.56 -1.02
CA ARG A 158 -12.36 -24.19 -2.36
C ARG A 158 -13.01 -23.34 -3.45
N LEU A 159 -14.10 -22.63 -3.12
CA LEU A 159 -14.74 -21.72 -4.07
C LEU A 159 -13.85 -20.53 -4.42
N SER A 160 -13.15 -19.97 -3.42
CA SER A 160 -12.18 -18.89 -3.63
C SER A 160 -11.02 -19.33 -4.52
N ASP A 161 -10.51 -20.55 -4.30
CA ASP A 161 -9.47 -21.17 -5.12
C ASP A 161 -9.92 -21.32 -6.59
N MET A 162 -11.11 -21.87 -6.83
CA MET A 162 -11.65 -22.03 -8.18
C MET A 162 -11.83 -20.69 -8.92
N ILE A 163 -12.40 -19.68 -8.25
CA ILE A 163 -12.58 -18.34 -8.84
C ILE A 163 -11.21 -17.67 -9.04
N GLY A 164 -10.30 -17.81 -8.08
CA GLY A 164 -8.94 -17.29 -8.16
C GLY A 164 -8.17 -17.85 -9.34
N ALA A 165 -8.22 -19.17 -9.54
CA ALA A 165 -7.59 -19.85 -10.68
C ALA A 165 -8.17 -19.36 -12.02
N TYR A 166 -9.49 -19.16 -12.11
CA TYR A 166 -10.11 -18.60 -13.31
C TYR A 166 -9.63 -17.17 -13.60
N VAL A 167 -9.58 -16.31 -12.57
CA VAL A 167 -9.17 -14.90 -12.70
C VAL A 167 -7.68 -14.76 -13.02
N LEU A 168 -6.83 -15.59 -12.43
CA LEU A 168 -5.38 -15.56 -12.61
C LEU A 168 -4.90 -16.26 -13.88
N ASN A 169 -5.76 -17.05 -14.53
CA ASN A 169 -5.45 -17.64 -15.83
C ASN A 169 -5.03 -16.54 -16.83
N ALA A 170 -3.99 -16.83 -17.63
CA ALA A 170 -3.39 -15.87 -18.57
C ALA A 170 -4.43 -15.22 -19.49
N ASP A 171 -5.45 -15.96 -19.91
CA ASP A 171 -6.51 -15.49 -20.82
C ASP A 171 -7.45 -14.47 -20.14
N ASN A 172 -7.57 -14.50 -18.81
CA ASN A 172 -8.51 -13.69 -18.04
C ASN A 172 -7.85 -12.58 -17.22
N ARG A 173 -6.58 -12.75 -16.85
CA ARG A 173 -5.86 -11.88 -15.92
C ARG A 173 -5.89 -10.42 -16.36
N MET A 174 -5.45 -10.18 -17.60
CA MET A 174 -5.36 -8.81 -18.13
C MET A 174 -6.73 -8.16 -18.33
N LYS A 175 -7.76 -8.94 -18.67
CA LYS A 175 -9.14 -8.44 -18.74
C LYS A 175 -9.61 -7.93 -17.38
N THR A 176 -9.30 -8.65 -16.31
CA THR A 176 -9.65 -8.26 -14.94
C THR A 176 -8.89 -7.01 -14.51
N LEU A 177 -7.57 -6.97 -14.70
CA LEU A 177 -6.75 -5.83 -14.34
C LEU A 177 -7.11 -4.57 -15.14
N ASN A 178 -7.34 -4.69 -16.44
CA ASN A 178 -7.72 -3.55 -17.28
C ASN A 178 -9.06 -2.96 -16.87
N ARG A 179 -10.06 -3.78 -16.53
CA ARG A 179 -11.33 -3.29 -15.97
C ARG A 179 -11.11 -2.44 -14.72
N THR A 180 -10.25 -2.89 -13.80
CA THR A 180 -9.90 -2.11 -12.60
C THR A 180 -9.20 -0.82 -12.99
N ARG A 181 -8.17 -0.86 -13.84
CA ARG A 181 -7.40 0.30 -14.29
C ARG A 181 -8.28 1.36 -14.97
N ASP A 182 -9.22 0.95 -15.81
CA ASP A 182 -10.15 1.85 -16.50
C ASP A 182 -11.00 2.64 -15.48
N ALA A 183 -11.55 1.95 -14.48
CA ALA A 183 -12.32 2.59 -13.42
C ALA A 183 -11.46 3.55 -12.59
N LEU A 184 -10.24 3.14 -12.24
CA LEU A 184 -9.32 3.96 -11.45
C LEU A 184 -8.88 5.22 -12.19
N SER A 185 -8.55 5.13 -13.48
CA SER A 185 -8.15 6.30 -14.28
C SER A 185 -9.29 7.32 -14.38
N ASN A 186 -10.51 6.88 -14.65
CA ASN A 186 -11.68 7.76 -14.72
C ASN A 186 -11.95 8.45 -13.38
N ASN A 187 -11.94 7.68 -12.29
CA ASN A 187 -12.19 8.19 -10.95
C ASN A 187 -11.09 9.13 -10.45
N LEU A 188 -9.83 8.89 -10.85
CA LEU A 188 -8.73 9.79 -10.50
C LEU A 188 -8.89 11.16 -11.19
N THR A 189 -9.40 11.21 -12.43
CA THR A 189 -9.74 12.48 -13.08
C THR A 189 -10.85 13.21 -12.32
N LEU A 190 -11.91 12.51 -11.91
CA LEU A 190 -12.99 13.09 -11.09
C LEU A 190 -12.44 13.66 -9.76
N PHE A 191 -11.62 12.88 -9.06
CA PHE A 191 -11.01 13.30 -7.80
C PHE A 191 -10.08 14.51 -7.97
N GLN A 192 -9.23 14.53 -9.00
CA GLN A 192 -8.36 15.67 -9.28
C GLN A 192 -9.14 16.95 -9.59
N ASN A 193 -10.21 16.85 -10.38
CA ASN A 193 -11.07 17.99 -10.65
C ASN A 193 -11.69 18.54 -9.36
N TRP A 194 -12.12 17.67 -8.44
CA TRP A 194 -12.64 18.07 -7.14
C TRP A 194 -11.58 18.74 -6.26
N VAL A 195 -10.37 18.17 -6.17
CA VAL A 195 -9.23 18.76 -5.44
C VAL A 195 -8.92 20.18 -5.93
N ASN A 196 -8.97 20.41 -7.25
CA ASN A 196 -8.70 21.71 -7.85
C ASN A 196 -9.73 22.79 -7.49
N THR A 197 -10.89 22.44 -6.92
CA THR A 197 -11.92 23.41 -6.50
C THR A 197 -11.63 24.12 -5.17
N PHE A 198 -10.57 23.72 -4.47
CA PHE A 198 -10.19 24.27 -3.15
C PHE A 198 -9.02 25.25 -3.21
N ASP A 199 -8.75 25.88 -4.36
CA ASP A 199 -7.80 26.99 -4.52
C ASP A 199 -6.41 26.74 -3.88
N GLY A 200 -5.90 25.51 -4.00
CA GLY A 200 -4.58 25.13 -3.48
C GLY A 200 -4.53 24.76 -2.00
N LYS A 201 -5.67 24.70 -1.30
CA LYS A 201 -5.77 24.18 0.08
C LYS A 201 -5.41 22.70 0.20
N PHE A 202 -5.48 21.96 -0.90
CA PHE A 202 -4.91 20.63 -1.01
C PHE A 202 -3.60 20.66 -1.78
N LYS A 203 -2.59 19.93 -1.29
CA LYS A 203 -1.42 19.52 -2.08
C LYS A 203 -1.52 18.02 -2.32
N PHE A 204 -1.54 17.65 -3.59
CA PHE A 204 -1.81 16.28 -4.00
C PHE A 204 -0.81 15.83 -5.07
N ILE A 205 -0.13 14.72 -4.80
CA ILE A 205 0.67 14.00 -5.78
C ILE A 205 -0.19 12.85 -6.29
N PRO A 206 -0.58 12.83 -7.59
CA PRO A 206 -1.37 11.74 -8.14
C PRO A 206 -0.66 10.38 -7.94
N PRO A 207 -1.37 9.34 -7.52
CA PRO A 207 -0.80 8.00 -7.35
C PRO A 207 -0.43 7.40 -8.71
N ASP A 208 0.62 6.59 -8.74
CA ASP A 208 1.00 5.80 -9.91
C ASP A 208 0.17 4.51 -10.03
N ALA A 209 -0.31 4.00 -8.90
CA ALA A 209 -1.09 2.77 -8.82
C ALA A 209 -2.04 2.72 -7.62
N GLY A 210 -3.02 1.84 -7.72
CA GLY A 210 -3.96 1.57 -6.62
C GLY A 210 -5.18 2.50 -6.64
N ALA A 211 -5.98 2.39 -5.58
CA ALA A 211 -7.28 3.06 -5.47
C ALA A 211 -7.31 4.10 -4.35
N MET A 212 -6.14 4.65 -4.01
CA MET A 212 -5.94 5.54 -2.87
C MET A 212 -5.23 6.81 -3.31
N ALA A 213 -5.73 7.95 -2.83
CA ALA A 213 -5.12 9.25 -3.00
C ALA A 213 -4.75 9.80 -1.62
N PHE A 214 -3.48 10.10 -1.40
CA PHE A 214 -2.98 10.68 -0.15
C PHE A 214 -2.73 12.16 -0.36
N ALA A 215 -3.65 13.00 0.13
CA ALA A 215 -3.62 14.43 -0.10
C ALA A 215 -3.32 15.17 1.21
N LYS A 216 -2.35 16.07 1.16
CA LYS A 216 -2.09 17.03 2.23
C LYS A 216 -3.11 18.15 2.17
N TYR A 217 -3.51 18.66 3.31
CA TYR A 217 -4.40 19.81 3.40
C TYR A 217 -3.86 20.95 4.26
N ASP A 218 -4.37 22.16 4.04
CA ASP A 218 -3.98 23.41 4.71
C ASP A 218 -5.17 24.05 5.46
N TRP A 219 -5.71 23.29 6.41
CA TRP A 219 -6.69 23.74 7.39
C TRP A 219 -6.16 23.44 8.79
N ASN A 220 -6.46 24.33 9.74
CA ASN A 220 -6.00 24.21 11.12
C ASN A 220 -6.92 23.27 11.93
N ILE A 221 -6.98 22.01 11.50
CA ILE A 221 -7.71 20.93 12.16
C ILE A 221 -6.89 19.65 12.03
N ASN A 222 -6.85 18.86 13.10
CA ASN A 222 -6.20 17.57 13.10
C ASN A 222 -6.94 16.57 12.19
N SER A 223 -6.21 15.65 11.57
CA SER A 223 -6.76 14.74 10.56
C SER A 223 -7.73 13.72 11.15
N SER A 224 -7.53 13.27 12.38
CA SER A 224 -8.49 12.40 13.09
C SER A 224 -9.78 13.13 13.42
N GLU A 225 -9.69 14.35 13.95
CA GLU A 225 -10.86 15.19 14.24
C GLU A 225 -11.65 15.51 12.96
N LEU A 226 -10.95 15.79 11.87
CA LEU A 226 -11.56 16.08 10.58
C LEU A 226 -12.32 14.88 10.01
N VAL A 227 -11.76 13.67 10.05
CA VAL A 227 -12.50 12.48 9.55
C VAL A 227 -13.69 12.12 10.42
N GLU A 228 -13.63 12.38 11.74
CA GLU A 228 -14.78 12.20 12.63
C GLU A 228 -15.89 13.21 12.33
N LYS A 229 -15.54 14.50 12.14
CA LYS A 229 -16.49 15.53 11.71
C LYS A 229 -17.14 15.17 10.37
N ILE A 230 -16.35 14.73 9.39
CA ILE A 230 -16.85 14.28 8.08
C ILE A 230 -17.78 13.08 8.21
N ARG A 231 -17.46 12.10 9.07
CA ARG A 231 -18.33 10.96 9.36
C ARG A 231 -19.67 11.43 9.94
N ASP A 232 -19.63 12.28 10.96
CA ASP A 232 -20.80 12.66 11.74
C ASP A 232 -21.73 13.62 10.98
N GLU A 233 -21.17 14.53 10.19
CA GLU A 233 -21.94 15.56 9.47
C GLU A 233 -22.31 15.16 8.03
N ALA A 234 -21.47 14.36 7.36
CA ALA A 234 -21.67 13.99 5.95
C ALA A 234 -21.94 12.50 5.72
N SER A 235 -21.83 11.64 6.76
CA SER A 235 -21.94 10.19 6.61
C SER A 235 -20.98 9.63 5.55
N VAL A 236 -19.77 10.19 5.49
CA VAL A 236 -18.68 9.74 4.60
C VAL A 236 -17.51 9.27 5.45
N MET A 237 -16.95 8.11 5.13
CA MET A 237 -15.79 7.57 5.85
C MET A 237 -14.51 7.85 5.05
N LEU A 238 -13.58 8.56 5.67
CA LEU A 238 -12.22 8.75 5.19
C LEU A 238 -11.23 8.17 6.20
N VAL A 239 -9.95 8.15 5.82
CA VAL A 239 -8.88 7.67 6.69
C VAL A 239 -7.94 8.82 7.00
N ALA A 240 -7.74 9.07 8.29
CA ALA A 240 -6.88 10.13 8.79
C ALA A 240 -5.40 9.84 8.49
N GLY A 241 -4.65 10.88 8.17
CA GLY A 241 -3.20 10.81 8.03
C GLY A 241 -2.50 10.49 9.36
N ASP A 242 -3.07 10.87 10.51
CA ASP A 242 -2.57 10.50 11.84
C ASP A 242 -2.36 9.00 12.03
N TRP A 243 -3.25 8.17 11.44
CA TRP A 243 -3.14 6.72 11.56
C TRP A 243 -1.95 6.17 10.78
N TYR A 244 -1.29 7.01 9.98
CA TYR A 244 0.00 6.79 9.31
C TYR A 244 1.15 7.58 9.94
N GLY A 245 0.91 8.34 11.02
CA GLY A 245 1.86 9.28 11.62
C GLY A 245 2.03 10.60 10.86
N MET A 246 1.05 10.96 10.02
CA MET A 246 1.13 12.08 9.08
C MET A 246 -0.08 13.00 9.24
N ASP A 247 -0.15 13.78 10.32
CA ASP A 247 -1.22 14.78 10.48
C ASP A 247 -1.25 15.76 9.29
N HIS A 248 -2.39 16.39 9.04
CA HIS A 248 -2.68 17.22 7.87
C HIS A 248 -2.64 16.47 6.54
N TYR A 249 -2.77 15.14 6.57
CA TYR A 249 -3.05 14.32 5.39
C TYR A 249 -4.37 13.58 5.55
N LEU A 250 -5.00 13.26 4.42
CA LEU A 250 -6.13 12.36 4.34
C LEU A 250 -5.88 11.32 3.24
N ARG A 251 -6.25 10.07 3.50
CA ARG A 251 -6.30 9.02 2.48
C ARG A 251 -7.73 8.87 1.98
N PHE A 252 -7.94 9.30 0.74
CA PHE A 252 -9.18 9.12 0.00
C PHE A 252 -9.15 7.79 -0.74
N GLY A 253 -10.25 7.03 -0.66
CA GLY A 253 -10.47 5.87 -1.54
C GLY A 253 -11.26 6.31 -2.76
N TYR A 254 -10.70 6.15 -3.96
CA TYR A 254 -11.38 6.46 -5.23
C TYR A 254 -11.69 5.20 -6.06
N GLY A 255 -11.64 4.00 -5.46
CA GLY A 255 -11.92 2.74 -6.14
C GLY A 255 -13.40 2.35 -6.25
N ALA A 256 -14.33 3.14 -5.69
CA ALA A 256 -15.77 2.90 -5.79
C ALA A 256 -16.30 3.19 -7.20
N THR A 257 -17.60 2.98 -7.46
CA THR A 257 -18.20 3.47 -8.71
C THR A 257 -18.15 5.00 -8.77
N ALA A 258 -18.03 5.57 -9.97
CA ALA A 258 -17.95 7.03 -10.17
C ALA A 258 -19.08 7.79 -9.44
N SER A 259 -20.32 7.30 -9.55
CA SER A 259 -21.48 7.90 -8.87
C SER A 259 -21.39 7.90 -7.34
N VAL A 260 -20.76 6.88 -6.73
CA VAL A 260 -20.56 6.80 -5.29
C VAL A 260 -19.45 7.76 -4.86
N LEU A 261 -18.38 7.85 -5.67
CA LEU A 261 -17.31 8.82 -5.45
C LEU A 261 -17.83 10.25 -5.53
N GLU A 262 -18.53 10.62 -6.61
CA GLU A 262 -19.12 11.95 -6.81
C GLU A 262 -20.04 12.33 -5.64
N ALA A 263 -20.98 11.44 -5.27
CA ALA A 263 -21.88 11.68 -4.16
C ALA A 263 -21.15 11.87 -2.81
N ALA A 264 -20.05 11.14 -2.58
CA ALA A 264 -19.23 11.32 -1.38
C ALA A 264 -18.49 12.66 -1.41
N LEU A 265 -17.89 13.03 -2.54
CA LEU A 265 -17.17 14.30 -2.70
C LEU A 265 -18.11 15.50 -2.57
N ASP A 266 -19.31 15.44 -3.12
CA ASP A 266 -20.33 16.48 -2.98
C ASP A 266 -20.75 16.70 -1.52
N ARG A 267 -20.91 15.61 -0.76
CA ARG A 267 -21.30 15.67 0.67
C ARG A 267 -20.23 16.28 1.55
N ILE A 268 -18.95 16.02 1.30
CA ILE A 268 -17.86 16.55 2.12
C ILE A 268 -17.44 17.96 1.72
N THR A 269 -17.77 18.41 0.50
CA THR A 269 -17.38 19.73 -0.01
C THR A 269 -17.78 20.90 0.90
N PRO A 270 -19.04 20.99 1.41
CA PRO A 270 -19.44 22.07 2.31
C PRO A 270 -18.63 22.11 3.61
N ILE A 271 -18.23 20.94 4.14
CA ILE A 271 -17.43 20.84 5.36
C ILE A 271 -16.07 21.51 5.13
N PHE A 272 -15.36 21.11 4.07
CA PHE A 272 -14.06 21.71 3.74
C PHE A 272 -14.14 23.21 3.44
N LYS A 273 -15.23 23.68 2.80
CA LYS A 273 -15.43 25.12 2.53
C LYS A 273 -15.79 25.95 3.77
N SER A 274 -16.17 25.29 4.87
CA SER A 274 -16.52 25.94 6.14
C SER A 274 -15.38 25.99 7.15
N LEU A 275 -14.28 25.26 6.89
CA LEU A 275 -13.04 25.28 7.67
C LEU A 275 -12.22 26.52 7.34
#